data_AF-A0A7S3JI58-F1
#
_entry.id   AF-A0A7S3JI58-F1
#
_cell.length_a   1.000
_cell.length_b   1.000
_cell.length_c   1.000
_cell.angle_alpha   90.00
_cell.angle_beta   90.00
_cell.angle_gamma   90.00
#
_symmetry.space_group_name_H-M   'P 1'
#
loop_
_entity.id
_entity.type
_entity.pdbx_description
1 polymer ?
#
loop_
_entity_poly.entity_id
_entity_poly.type
_entity_poly.pdbx_seq_one_letter_code
_entity_poly.pdbx_strand_id
1 'polypeptide(L)'
;LKMFSKSVLAKIQHARRAFGSNPGIVHRVLNTLDKSTTSYSVATYRPEAPLAGHKPVEVDDTEREYNATTLSNGFTVLTESEDHPGAVHMGFLINVGTRDETHETSGSLLALKNVYL
;
A
#
# COMPACT_ATOMS: atom_id res chain seq x y z
N LEU A 1 -46.99 6.93 -18.15
CA LEU A 1 -45.67 6.63 -18.75
C LEU A 1 -44.75 7.84 -18.57
N LYS A 2 -43.69 7.76 -17.76
CA LYS A 2 -42.70 8.84 -17.64
C LYS A 2 -41.73 8.77 -18.83
N MET A 3 -41.72 9.83 -19.63
CA MET A 3 -40.90 9.98 -20.83
C MET A 3 -39.46 10.31 -20.39
N PHE A 4 -38.54 9.36 -20.52
CA PHE A 4 -37.13 9.58 -20.19
C PHE A 4 -36.49 10.59 -21.15
N SER A 5 -35.66 11.50 -20.61
CA SER A 5 -34.90 12.49 -21.38
C SER A 5 -33.96 11.82 -22.39
N LYS A 6 -33.80 12.44 -23.56
CA LYS A 6 -32.97 11.96 -24.68
C LYS A 6 -31.52 11.64 -24.27
N SER A 7 -30.97 12.29 -23.25
CA SER A 7 -29.61 12.01 -22.78
C SER A 7 -29.48 10.67 -22.04
N VAL A 8 -30.54 10.26 -21.34
CA VAL A 8 -30.60 8.95 -20.64
C VAL A 8 -30.69 7.83 -21.67
N LEU A 9 -31.48 8.03 -22.73
CA LEU A 9 -31.60 7.09 -23.83
C LEU A 9 -30.29 6.91 -24.61
N ALA A 10 -29.54 8.00 -24.82
CA ALA A 10 -28.23 7.95 -25.49
C ALA A 10 -27.18 7.19 -24.67
N LYS A 11 -27.15 7.38 -23.33
CA LYS A 11 -26.26 6.61 -22.44
C LYS A 11 -26.61 5.12 -22.42
N ILE A 12 -27.90 4.79 -22.40
CA ILE A 12 -28.38 3.39 -22.48
C ILE A 12 -28.03 2.76 -23.84
N GLN A 13 -28.15 3.51 -24.94
CA GLN A 13 -27.74 3.04 -26.27
C GLN A 13 -26.23 2.83 -26.37
N HIS A 14 -25.41 3.70 -25.77
CA HIS A 14 -23.96 3.51 -25.73
C HIS A 14 -23.56 2.28 -24.93
N ALA A 15 -24.18 2.05 -23.76
CA ALA A 15 -23.97 0.85 -22.97
C ALA A 15 -24.37 -0.43 -23.74
N ARG A 16 -25.51 -0.40 -24.47
CA ARG A 16 -25.94 -1.49 -25.35
C ARG A 16 -24.99 -1.75 -26.53
N ARG A 17 -24.33 -0.71 -27.08
CA ARG A 17 -23.35 -0.85 -28.17
C ARG A 17 -22.00 -1.38 -27.68
N ALA A 18 -21.56 -1.00 -26.48
CA ALA A 18 -20.30 -1.46 -25.91
C ALA A 18 -20.37 -2.91 -25.39
N PHE A 19 -21.54 -3.35 -24.89
CA PHE A 19 -21.68 -4.66 -24.22
C PHE A 19 -22.67 -5.63 -24.90
N GLY A 20 -23.31 -5.22 -26.01
CA GLY A 20 -24.35 -6.01 -26.68
C GLY A 20 -25.59 -6.25 -25.81
N SER A 21 -26.64 -6.86 -26.38
CA SER A 21 -27.82 -7.32 -25.62
C SER A 21 -27.54 -8.60 -24.82
N ASN A 22 -26.28 -8.99 -24.69
CA ASN A 22 -25.89 -10.24 -24.07
C ASN A 22 -25.43 -9.95 -22.63
N PRO A 23 -26.30 -10.09 -21.62
CA PRO A 23 -25.96 -9.81 -20.22
C PRO A 23 -24.75 -10.63 -19.75
N GLY A 24 -24.41 -11.72 -20.46
CA GLY A 24 -23.25 -12.56 -20.21
C GLY A 24 -21.88 -11.88 -20.29
N ILE A 25 -21.69 -10.73 -20.95
CA ILE A 25 -20.36 -10.08 -21.00
C ILE A 25 -20.00 -9.44 -19.66
N VAL A 26 -20.93 -8.72 -19.02
CA VAL A 26 -20.71 -8.18 -17.67
C VAL A 26 -20.51 -9.33 -16.68
N HIS A 27 -21.29 -10.40 -16.83
CA HIS A 27 -21.11 -11.59 -16.00
C HIS A 27 -19.80 -12.33 -16.26
N ARG A 28 -19.24 -12.31 -17.50
CA ARG A 28 -17.95 -12.91 -17.84
C ARG A 28 -16.77 -12.07 -17.36
N VAL A 29 -16.87 -10.74 -17.47
CA VAL A 29 -15.85 -9.80 -16.99
C VAL A 29 -15.78 -9.79 -15.47
N LEU A 30 -16.92 -9.85 -14.79
CA LEU A 30 -17.00 -9.99 -13.32
C LEU A 30 -16.88 -11.46 -12.86
N ASN A 31 -16.62 -12.38 -13.78
CA ASN A 31 -16.45 -13.82 -13.56
C ASN A 31 -17.57 -14.49 -12.74
N THR A 32 -18.81 -14.02 -12.88
CA THR A 32 -20.00 -14.48 -12.13
C THR A 32 -20.78 -15.61 -12.81
N LEU A 33 -20.36 -16.07 -14.00
CA LEU A 33 -21.02 -17.17 -14.74
C LEU A 33 -20.60 -18.56 -14.25
N ASP A 34 -19.32 -18.73 -13.92
CA ASP A 34 -18.77 -20.03 -13.55
C ASP A 34 -18.37 -20.05 -12.08
N LYS A 35 -19.27 -20.62 -11.27
CA LYS A 35 -19.09 -20.73 -9.82
C LYS A 35 -18.04 -21.75 -9.41
N SER A 36 -17.56 -22.57 -10.34
CA SER A 36 -16.54 -23.60 -10.08
C SER A 36 -15.11 -23.06 -10.14
N THR A 37 -14.92 -21.84 -10.66
CA THR A 37 -13.59 -21.23 -10.81
C THR A 37 -13.06 -20.66 -9.48
N THR A 38 -11.76 -20.76 -9.28
CA THR A 38 -11.05 -20.15 -8.14
C THR A 38 -11.27 -18.64 -8.09
N SER A 39 -11.28 -17.97 -9.25
CA SER A 39 -11.53 -16.54 -9.36
C SER A 39 -12.92 -16.13 -8.85
N TYR A 40 -13.97 -16.90 -9.12
CA TYR A 40 -15.31 -16.64 -8.56
C TYR A 40 -15.34 -16.84 -7.04
N SER A 41 -14.67 -17.89 -6.55
CA SER A 41 -14.61 -18.18 -5.11
C SER A 41 -13.90 -17.08 -4.33
N VAL A 42 -12.84 -16.47 -4.88
CA VAL A 42 -12.13 -15.34 -4.28
C VAL A 42 -12.96 -14.06 -4.37
N ALA A 43 -13.58 -13.79 -5.52
CA ALA A 43 -14.36 -12.56 -5.74
C ALA A 43 -15.67 -12.50 -4.93
N THR A 44 -16.27 -13.66 -4.61
CA THR A 44 -17.50 -13.77 -3.82
C THR A 44 -17.24 -14.19 -2.37
N TYR A 45 -15.97 -14.31 -1.98
CA TYR A 45 -15.59 -14.65 -0.63
C TYR A 45 -16.09 -13.59 0.35
N ARG A 46 -16.72 -14.03 1.44
CA ARG A 46 -17.23 -13.10 2.45
C ARG A 46 -16.05 -12.55 3.25
N PRO A 47 -15.84 -11.22 3.31
CA PRO A 47 -14.72 -10.63 4.05
C PRO A 47 -14.84 -10.84 5.57
N GLU A 48 -16.04 -11.18 6.05
CA GLU A 48 -16.33 -11.47 7.46
C GLU A 48 -15.96 -12.91 7.86
N ALA A 49 -15.74 -13.81 6.88
CA ALA A 49 -15.40 -15.20 7.15
C ALA A 49 -13.88 -15.41 7.07
N PRO A 50 -13.28 -16.22 7.96
CA PRO A 50 -11.86 -16.55 7.87
C PRO A 50 -11.61 -17.50 6.69
N LEU A 51 -10.63 -17.16 5.85
CA LEU A 51 -10.27 -17.90 4.64
C LEU A 51 -10.13 -19.40 4.92
N ALA A 52 -10.93 -20.22 4.22
CA ALA A 52 -10.96 -21.66 4.44
C ALA A 52 -9.59 -22.29 4.14
N GLY A 53 -8.97 -22.91 5.15
CA GLY A 53 -7.63 -23.50 5.04
C GLY A 53 -6.48 -22.53 5.35
N HIS A 54 -6.75 -21.24 5.54
CA HIS A 54 -5.76 -20.29 6.07
C HIS A 54 -5.63 -20.49 7.57
N LYS A 55 -4.43 -20.84 8.04
CA LYS A 55 -4.09 -20.89 9.46
C LYS A 55 -3.34 -19.59 9.79
N PRO A 56 -3.99 -18.59 10.40
CA PRO A 56 -3.28 -17.39 10.84
C PRO A 56 -2.22 -17.82 11.86
N VAL A 57 -1.00 -17.35 11.64
CA VAL A 57 0.04 -17.42 12.68
C VAL A 57 -0.21 -16.21 13.56
N GLU A 58 -0.88 -16.43 14.67
CA GLU A 58 -1.03 -15.43 15.72
C GLU A 58 0.28 -15.40 16.50
N VAL A 59 0.87 -14.22 16.57
CA VAL A 59 2.12 -13.96 17.29
C VAL A 59 1.77 -13.02 18.42
N ASP A 60 2.16 -13.37 19.63
CA ASP A 60 2.02 -12.51 20.80
C ASP A 60 2.98 -11.32 20.68
N ASP A 61 2.49 -10.14 21.01
CA ASP A 61 3.30 -8.92 21.01
C ASP A 61 4.35 -9.03 22.11
N THR A 62 5.62 -9.02 21.74
CA THR A 62 6.76 -9.13 22.66
C THR A 62 7.39 -7.75 22.89
N GLU A 63 7.95 -7.54 24.08
CA GLU A 63 8.65 -6.28 24.36
C GLU A 63 9.88 -6.14 23.47
N ARG A 64 10.08 -4.94 22.94
CA ARG A 64 11.18 -4.63 22.02
C ARG A 64 12.46 -4.34 22.78
N GLU A 65 13.56 -4.89 22.29
CA GLU A 65 14.88 -4.66 22.90
C GLU A 65 15.60 -3.50 22.21
N TYR A 66 15.87 -2.43 22.97
CA TYR A 66 16.64 -1.29 22.49
C TYR A 66 18.09 -1.37 22.99
N ASN A 67 19.03 -1.30 22.06
CA ASN A 67 20.46 -1.29 22.37
C ASN A 67 21.13 -0.07 21.75
N ALA A 68 21.91 0.65 22.55
CA ALA A 68 22.71 1.78 22.12
C ALA A 68 24.19 1.43 22.28
N THR A 69 24.91 1.39 21.16
CA THR A 69 26.34 1.07 21.13
C THR A 69 27.13 2.22 20.54
N THR A 70 28.26 2.55 21.17
CA THR A 70 29.20 3.54 20.65
C THR A 70 30.39 2.82 20.04
N LEU A 71 30.60 3.05 18.74
CA LEU A 71 31.71 2.47 17.98
C LEU A 71 33.02 3.20 18.29
N SER A 72 34.15 2.54 18.02
CA SER A 72 35.50 3.08 18.29
C SER A 72 35.84 4.36 17.50
N ASN A 73 35.14 4.60 16.40
CA ASN A 73 35.23 5.81 15.58
C ASN A 73 34.28 6.93 16.03
N GLY A 74 33.54 6.76 17.13
CA GLY A 74 32.68 7.77 17.73
C GLY A 74 31.23 7.80 17.21
N PHE A 75 30.85 6.94 16.27
CA PHE A 75 29.44 6.81 15.88
C PHE A 75 28.64 6.11 16.97
N THR A 76 27.41 6.57 17.18
CA THR A 76 26.44 5.90 18.06
C THR A 76 25.42 5.18 17.18
N VAL A 77 25.27 3.88 17.40
CA VAL A 77 24.30 3.03 16.71
C VAL A 77 23.20 2.67 17.71
N LEU A 78 21.97 3.07 17.38
CA LEU A 78 20.77 2.69 18.10
C LEU A 78 20.07 1.60 17.30
N THR A 79 19.87 0.43 17.90
CA THR A 79 19.16 -0.69 17.29
C THR A 79 17.95 -1.06 18.13
N GLU A 80 16.85 -1.33 17.45
CA GLU A 80 15.64 -1.94 18.00
C GLU A 80 15.55 -3.35 17.43
N SER A 81 15.44 -4.35 18.30
CA SER A 81 15.26 -5.75 17.91
C SER A 81 13.83 -6.18 18.21
N GLU A 82 13.18 -6.74 17.18
CA GLU A 82 11.81 -7.26 17.21
C GLU A 82 11.82 -8.61 16.48
N ASP A 83 11.12 -9.61 17.01
CA ASP A 83 11.12 -10.97 16.43
C ASP A 83 10.38 -11.04 15.09
N HIS A 84 9.38 -10.17 14.89
CA HIS A 84 8.48 -10.18 13.74
C HIS A 84 8.27 -8.77 13.16
N PRO A 85 9.31 -8.12 12.61
CA PRO A 85 9.20 -6.76 12.13
C PRO A 85 8.35 -6.67 10.86
N GLY A 86 7.27 -5.89 10.90
CA GLY A 86 6.43 -5.64 9.70
C GLY A 86 7.12 -4.75 8.66
N ALA A 87 8.00 -3.85 9.11
CA ALA A 87 8.86 -3.03 8.28
C ALA A 87 10.12 -2.66 9.06
N VAL A 88 11.28 -2.62 8.38
CA VAL A 88 12.54 -2.21 9.00
C VAL A 88 12.86 -0.79 8.54
N HIS A 89 12.97 0.13 9.49
CA HIS A 89 13.34 1.52 9.23
C HIS A 89 14.78 1.75 9.64
N MET A 90 15.59 2.23 8.69
CA MET A 90 16.97 2.62 8.93
C MET A 90 17.15 4.08 8.56
N GLY A 91 17.92 4.81 9.36
CA GLY A 91 18.23 6.21 9.12
C GLY A 91 19.52 6.61 9.80
N PHE A 92 20.16 7.63 9.25
CA PHE A 92 21.34 8.26 9.84
C PHE A 92 20.95 9.63 10.37
N LEU A 93 21.26 9.89 11.63
CA LEU A 93 21.13 11.22 12.21
C LEU A 93 22.51 11.87 12.24
N ILE A 94 22.63 13.02 11.57
CA ILE A 94 23.87 13.79 11.52
C ILE A 94 23.65 15.06 12.33
N ASN A 95 24.53 15.33 13.29
CA ASN A 95 24.48 16.54 14.11
C ASN A 95 25.09 17.74 13.35
N VAL A 96 24.49 18.09 12.21
CA VAL A 96 24.84 19.25 11.39
C VAL A 96 23.54 19.85 10.85
N GLY A 97 23.42 21.18 10.89
CA GLY A 97 22.24 21.89 10.39
C GLY A 97 22.58 23.25 9.81
N THR A 98 21.56 24.00 9.39
CA THR A 98 21.73 25.34 8.78
C THR A 98 22.46 26.34 9.69
N ARG A 99 22.48 26.09 11.01
CA ARG A 99 23.31 26.84 11.97
C ARG A 99 24.80 26.75 11.68
N ASP A 100 25.24 25.61 11.17
CA ASP A 100 26.66 25.31 10.93
C ASP A 100 27.07 25.69 9.49
N GLU A 101 26.16 26.24 8.68
CA GLU A 101 26.48 26.81 7.37
C GLU A 101 27.15 28.18 7.51
N THR A 102 28.01 28.51 6.55
CA THR A 102 28.60 29.85 6.41
C THR A 102 27.96 30.58 5.25
N HIS A 103 28.23 31.88 5.13
CA HIS A 103 27.75 32.68 4.00
C HIS A 103 28.19 32.14 2.63
N GLU A 104 29.32 31.41 2.57
CA GLU A 104 29.83 30.79 1.33
C GLU A 104 29.15 29.45 1.02
N THR A 105 28.65 28.75 2.05
CA THR A 105 28.05 27.40 1.94
C THR A 105 26.54 27.38 2.17
N SER A 106 25.90 28.55 2.18
CA SER A 106 24.48 28.72 2.42
C SER A 106 23.63 27.89 1.45
N GLY A 107 22.75 27.05 1.99
CA GLY A 107 21.89 26.14 1.22
C GLY A 107 22.55 24.82 0.81
N SER A 108 23.81 24.59 1.16
CA SER A 108 24.51 23.33 0.86
C SER A 108 23.86 22.13 1.56
N LEU A 109 23.36 22.27 2.79
CA LEU A 109 22.70 21.17 3.50
C LEU A 109 21.33 20.85 2.90
N LEU A 110 20.62 21.85 2.36
CA LEU A 110 19.39 21.62 1.61
C LEU A 110 19.68 20.88 0.30
N ALA A 111 20.74 21.28 -0.41
CA ALA A 111 21.16 20.60 -1.63
C ALA A 111 21.57 19.14 -1.34
N LEU A 112 22.36 18.91 -0.28
CA LEU A 112 22.75 17.56 0.15
C LEU A 112 21.54 16.72 0.52
N LYS A 113 20.58 17.29 1.26
CA LYS A 113 19.34 16.61 1.59
C LYS A 113 18.58 16.16 0.35
N ASN A 114 18.39 17.03 -0.63
CA ASN A 114 17.57 16.70 -1.79
C ASN A 114 18.26 15.77 -2.80
N VAL A 115 19.60 15.65 -2.76
CA VAL A 115 20.37 14.84 -3.71
C VAL A 115 20.67 13.45 -3.14
N TYR A 116 20.95 13.34 -1.85
CA TYR A 116 21.51 12.12 -1.26
C TYR A 116 20.67 11.51 -0.13
N LEU A 117 19.65 12.22 0.39
CA LEU A 117 18.87 11.82 1.57
C LEU A 117 17.36 11.76 1.28
#